data_AF-A0A9W8TW71-F1
#
_entry.id   AF-A0A9W8TW71-F1
#
_cell.length_a   1.000
_cell.length_b   1.000
_cell.length_c   1.000
_cell.angle_alpha   90.00
_cell.angle_beta   90.00
_cell.angle_gamma   90.00
#
_symmetry.space_group_name_H-M   'P 1'
#
loop_
_entity.id
_entity.type
_entity.pdbx_description
1 polymer ?
#
loop_
_entity_poly.entity_id
_entity_poly.type
_entity_poly.pdbx_seq_one_letter_code
_entity_poly.pdbx_strand_id
1 'polypeptide(L)' 'EMSQFGLEEPSFIKLQGLIDGKWPDAKDGAKIIVRNPATNEEMGSASDMGLAETME' A
#
# COMPACT_ATOMS: atom_id res chain seq x y z
N GLU A 1 -13.25 11.46 -13.00
CA GLU A 1 -12.10 12.10 -12.33
C GLU A 1 -10.89 11.21 -12.57
N MET A 2 -9.78 11.76 -13.09
CA MET A 2 -8.57 10.97 -13.31
C MET A 2 -8.01 10.59 -11.94
N SER A 3 -7.79 9.29 -11.72
CA SER A 3 -7.16 8.82 -10.50
C SER A 3 -5.79 9.48 -10.34
N GLN A 4 -5.32 9.68 -9.11
CA GLN A 4 -4.02 10.30 -8.78
C GLN A 4 -2.82 9.64 -9.49
N PHE A 5 -3.03 8.46 -10.11
CA PHE A 5 -2.05 7.67 -10.84
C PHE A 5 -2.32 7.51 -12.34
N GLY A 6 -3.37 8.13 -12.88
CA GLY A 6 -3.73 7.99 -14.31
C GLY A 6 -4.24 6.61 -14.70
N LEU A 7 -4.71 5.81 -13.73
CA LEU A 7 -5.33 4.50 -13.95
C LEU A 7 -6.82 4.65 -14.31
N GLU A 8 -7.29 3.81 -15.23
CA GLU A 8 -8.71 3.69 -15.56
C GLU A 8 -9.54 3.18 -14.37
N GLU A 9 -8.92 2.35 -13.52
CA GLU A 9 -9.53 1.72 -12.35
C GLU A 9 -8.71 2.06 -11.09
N PRO A 10 -9.05 3.14 -10.36
CA PRO A 10 -8.35 3.55 -9.14
C PRO A 10 -8.35 2.49 -8.03
N SER A 11 -9.31 1.56 -8.07
CA SER A 11 -9.48 0.48 -7.10
C SER A 11 -8.32 -0.52 -7.04
N PHE A 12 -7.49 -0.59 -8.09
CA PHE A 12 -6.30 -1.45 -8.14
C PHE A 12 -5.15 -0.95 -7.27
N ILE A 13 -5.12 0.34 -6.93
CA ILE A 13 -4.15 0.87 -5.98
C ILE A 13 -4.57 0.39 -4.59
N LYS A 14 -3.86 -0.61 -4.07
CA LYS A 14 -3.99 -1.06 -2.68
C LYS A 14 -2.73 -0.70 -1.93
N LEU A 15 -2.92 0.02 -0.83
CA LEU A 15 -1.87 0.47 0.08
C LEU A 15 -1.81 -0.36 1.36
N GLN A 16 -2.51 -1.50 1.36
CA GLN A 16 -2.56 -2.47 2.45
C GLN A 16 -1.96 -3.78 1.94
N GLY A 17 -1.46 -4.62 2.83
CA GLY A 17 -1.08 -5.97 2.44
C GLY A 17 -2.29 -6.87 2.30
N LEU A 18 -2.19 -7.92 1.50
CA LEU A 18 -3.21 -8.94 1.34
C LEU A 18 -2.81 -10.17 2.17
N ILE A 19 -3.50 -10.43 3.27
CA ILE A 19 -3.29 -11.58 4.15
C ILE A 19 -4.61 -12.34 4.24
N ASP A 20 -4.57 -13.66 3.97
CA ASP A 20 -5.76 -14.52 4.04
C ASP A 20 -6.99 -13.98 3.26
N GLY A 21 -6.73 -13.36 2.09
CA GLY A 21 -7.77 -12.73 1.26
C GLY A 21 -8.36 -11.43 1.81
N LYS A 22 -7.87 -10.95 2.97
CA LYS A 22 -8.24 -9.67 3.58
C LYS A 22 -7.16 -8.64 3.34
N TRP A 23 -7.53 -7.37 3.38
CA TRP A 23 -6.60 -6.25 3.28
C TRP A 23 -6.39 -5.60 4.66
N PRO A 24 -5.65 -6.23 5.58
CA PRO A 24 -5.35 -5.62 6.87
C PRO A 24 -4.29 -4.52 6.77
N ASP A 25 -4.39 -3.52 7.65
CA ASP A 25 -3.28 -2.63 7.97
C ASP A 25 -2.26 -3.35 8.88
N ALA A 26 -1.03 -2.85 8.92
CA ALA A 26 0.01 -3.41 9.78
C ALA A 26 -0.41 -3.38 11.25
N LYS A 27 -0.14 -4.44 12.02
CA LYS A 27 -0.52 -4.52 13.45
C LYS A 27 0.11 -3.39 14.29
N ASP A 28 1.34 -3.01 13.95
CA ASP A 28 2.07 -1.90 14.58
C ASP A 28 1.75 -0.52 13.96
N GLY A 29 0.87 -0.45 12.96
CA GLY A 29 0.55 0.78 12.24
C GLY A 29 1.71 1.37 11.43
N ALA A 30 2.81 0.63 11.30
CA ALA A 30 3.96 1.01 10.51
C ALA A 30 3.60 1.05 9.02
N LYS A 31 4.10 2.07 8.32
CA LYS A 31 3.82 2.29 6.89
C LYS A 31 5.10 2.66 6.16
N ILE A 32 5.31 2.05 4.99
CA ILE A 32 6.39 2.35 4.06
C ILE A 32 5.88 3.37 3.04
N ILE A 33 6.54 4.53 2.99
CA ILE A 33 6.22 5.54 1.99
C ILE A 33 6.77 5.10 0.63
N VAL A 34 5.87 4.88 -0.32
CA VAL A 34 6.19 4.60 -1.72
C VAL A 34 6.41 5.94 -2.43
N ARG A 35 7.62 6.14 -2.95
CA ARG A 35 8.00 7.33 -3.71
C ARG A 35 8.24 6.97 -5.18
N ASN A 36 7.82 7.83 -6.09
CA ASN A 36 8.10 7.67 -7.51
C ASN A 36 9.60 7.86 -7.75
N PRO A 37 10.35 6.86 -8.24
CA PRO A 37 11.79 7.01 -8.46
C PRO A 37 12.14 8.03 -9.57
N ALA A 38 11.18 8.40 -10.44
CA ALA A 38 11.40 9.37 -11.51
C ALA A 38 11.20 10.83 -11.08
N THR A 39 10.28 11.10 -10.15
CA THR A 39 9.93 12.47 -9.70
C THR A 39 10.16 12.71 -8.21
N ASN A 40 10.46 11.65 -7.45
CA ASN A 40 10.59 11.61 -6.00
C ASN A 40 9.32 11.99 -5.22
N GLU A 41 8.17 12.07 -5.91
CA GLU A 41 6.88 12.38 -5.32
C GLU A 41 6.34 11.21 -4.49
N GLU A 42 5.67 11.52 -3.39
CA GLU A 42 5.02 10.53 -2.52
C GLU A 42 3.76 10.01 -3.21
N MET A 43 3.84 8.76 -3.67
CA MET A 43 2.75 8.08 -4.35
C MET A 43 1.72 7.58 -3.32
N GLY A 44 2.18 6.97 -2.22
CA GLY A 44 1.29 6.48 -1.17
C GLY A 44 2.07 5.80 -0.06
N SER A 45 1.38 5.21 0.91
CA SER A 45 1.99 4.54 2.05
C SER A 45 1.51 3.10 2.14
N ALA A 46 2.35 2.13 1.80
CA ALA A 46 2.03 0.71 1.97
C ALA A 46 2.17 0.29 3.44
N SER A 47 1.29 -0.58 3.95
CA SER A 47 1.45 -1.16 5.30
C SER A 47 2.79 -1.92 5.41
N ASP A 48 3.60 -1.57 6.42
CA ASP A 48 4.85 -2.27 6.75
C ASP A 48 4.53 -3.48 7.63
N MET A 49 4.13 -4.57 6.98
CA MET A 49 3.70 -5.78 7.69
C MET A 49 4.90 -6.56 8.20
N GLY A 50 4.93 -6.79 9.52
CA GLY A 50 6.04 -7.44 10.20
C GLY A 50 5.99 -8.98 10.19
N LEU A 51 6.87 -9.58 10.99
CA LEU A 51 6.92 -11.04 11.18
C LEU A 51 5.60 -11.63 11.71
N ALA A 52 4.85 -10.85 12.51
CA ALA A 52 3.59 -11.27 13.12
C ALA A 52 2.43 -11.40 12.10
N GLU A 53 2.52 -10.72 10.98
CA GLU A 53 1.59 -10.80 9.86
C GLU A 53 1.98 -11.87 8.84
N THR A 54 3.27 -12.22 8.74
CA THR A 54 3.77 -13.23 7.80
C THR A 54 3.50 -14.68 8.26
N MET A 55 3.24 -14.89 9.54
CA MET A 55 2.99 -16.21 10.14
C MET A 55 1.50 -16.55 10.33
N GLU A 56 0.57 -15.72 9.85
CA GLU A 56 -0.87 -15.95 9.95
C GLU A 56 -1.42 -16.81 8.79
#